data_AF-A0A9E4MDF9-F1
#
_entry.id   AF-A0A9E4MDF9-F1
#
_cell.length_a   1.000
_cell.length_b   1.000
_cell.length_c   1.000
_cell.angle_alpha   90.00
_cell.angle_beta   90.00
_cell.angle_gamma   90.00
#
_symmetry.space_group_name_H-M   'P 1'
#
loop_
_entity.id
_entity.type
_entity.pdbx_description
1 polymer ?
#
loop_
_entity_poly.entity_id
_entity_poly.type
_entity_poly.pdbx_seq_one_letter_code
_entity_poly.pdbx_strand_id
1 'polypeptide(L)' 'MPGMLYYVGRGLQLLGMWLLLVSIVTAGPLGPSPRLFGAGVGSFIAGWFIVKRTVG' A
#
# COMPACT_ATOMS: atom_id res chain seq x y z
N MET A 1 16.81 16.68 4.56
CA MET A 1 16.47 15.34 5.12
C MET A 1 14.99 15.08 4.85
N PRO A 2 14.58 13.85 4.50
CA PRO A 2 13.16 13.54 4.29
C PRO A 2 12.36 13.84 5.56
N GLY A 3 11.23 14.55 5.42
CA GLY A 3 10.36 14.90 6.56
C GLY A 3 9.47 13.74 7.01
N MET A 4 8.78 13.90 8.15
CA MET A 4 7.86 12.88 8.69
C MET A 4 6.84 12.37 7.66
N LEU A 5 6.27 13.26 6.84
CA LEU A 5 5.30 12.89 5.81
C LEU A 5 5.88 11.94 4.76
N TYR A 6 7.17 12.07 4.43
CA TYR A 6 7.83 11.14 3.50
C TYR A 6 7.81 9.71 4.06
N TYR A 7 8.14 9.55 5.35
CA TYR A 7 8.13 8.25 6.01
C TYR A 7 6.73 7.69 6.20
N VAL A 8 5.72 8.53 6.46
CA VAL A 8 4.31 8.11 6.46
C VAL A 8 3.92 7.56 5.09
N GLY A 9 4.26 8.27 4.01
CA GLY A 9 4.00 7.81 2.65
C GLY A 9 4.68 6.47 2.33
N ARG A 10 5.95 6.31 2.73
CA ARG A 10 6.67 5.03 2.60
C ARG A 10 6.06 3.91 3.45
N GLY A 11 5.64 4.22 4.67
CA GLY A 11 4.96 3.26 5.55
C GLY A 11 3.67 2.74 4.93
N LEU A 12 2.87 3.63 4.33
CA LEU A 12 1.65 3.27 3.61
C LEU A 12 1.92 2.42 2.37
N GLN A 13 3.00 2.69 1.64
CA GLN A 13 3.43 1.83 0.53
C GLN A 13 3.79 0.43 1.00
N LEU A 14 4.60 0.31 2.05
CA LEU A 14 4.98 -0.98 2.62
C LEU A 14 3.77 -1.75 3.17
N LEU A 15 2.86 -1.06 3.85
CA LEU A 15 1.61 -1.65 4.31
C LEU A 15 0.76 -2.14 3.13
N GLY A 16 0.64 -1.34 2.07
CA GLY A 16 -0.06 -1.74 0.85
C GLY A 16 0.54 -2.99 0.21
N MET A 17 1.87 -3.04 0.07
CA MET A 17 2.59 -4.21 -0.45
C MET A 17 2.37 -5.45 0.42
N TRP A 18 2.38 -5.29 1.74
CA TRP A 18 2.10 -6.37 2.68
C TRP A 18 0.68 -6.91 2.50
N LEU A 19 -0.34 -6.03 2.46
CA LEU A 19 -1.73 -6.45 2.25
C LEU A 19 -1.94 -7.16 0.90
N LEU A 20 -1.28 -6.67 -0.15
CA LEU A 20 -1.29 -7.31 -1.47
C LEU A 20 -0.64 -8.69 -1.42
N LEU A 21 0.52 -8.82 -0.77
CA LEU A 21 1.18 -10.11 -0.58
C LEU A 21 0.28 -11.10 0.18
N VAL A 22 -0.30 -10.66 1.30
CA VAL A 22 -1.24 -11.49 2.08
C VAL A 22 -2.42 -11.90 1.20
N SER A 23 -2.98 -10.97 0.40
CA SER A 23 -4.13 -11.28 -0.48
C SER A 23 -3.82 -12.39 -1.50
N ILE A 24 -2.58 -12.45 -1.98
CA ILE A 24 -2.11 -13.47 -2.93
C ILE A 24 -1.84 -14.78 -2.19
N VAL A 25 -1.10 -14.73 -1.07
CA VAL A 25 -0.71 -15.92 -0.32
C VAL A 25 -1.93 -16.65 0.28
N THR A 26 -2.98 -15.91 0.64
CA THR A 26 -4.21 -16.49 1.19
C THR A 26 -5.32 -16.64 0.13
N ALA A 27 -5.00 -16.51 -1.15
CA ALA A 27 -6.00 -16.62 -2.21
C ALA A 27 -6.57 -18.05 -2.27
N GLY A 28 -7.89 -18.14 -2.36
CA GLY A 28 -8.59 -19.41 -2.60
C GLY A 28 -8.74 -19.70 -4.10
N PRO A 29 -9.49 -20.75 -4.47
CA PRO A 29 -9.73 -21.11 -5.87
C PRO A 29 -10.40 -20.01 -6.71
N LEU A 30 -11.13 -19.09 -6.06
CA LEU A 30 -11.79 -17.95 -6.69
C LEU A 30 -10.91 -16.69 -6.73
N GLY A 31 -9.65 -16.78 -6.29
CA GLY A 31 -8.70 -15.68 -6.26
C GLY A 31 -8.66 -14.92 -4.92
N PRO A 32 -7.98 -13.75 -4.89
CA PRO A 32 -7.79 -12.94 -3.70
C PRO A 32 -9.09 -12.25 -3.27
N SER A 33 -9.23 -12.02 -1.96
CA SER A 33 -10.35 -11.23 -1.41
C SER A 33 -10.37 -9.81 -2.02
N PRO A 34 -11.45 -9.38 -2.67
CA PRO A 34 -11.53 -8.05 -3.29
C PRO A 34 -11.34 -6.91 -2.29
N ARG A 35 -11.84 -7.08 -1.05
CA ARG A 35 -11.71 -6.09 0.01
C ARG A 35 -10.26 -5.93 0.45
N LEU A 36 -9.55 -7.04 0.65
CA LEU A 36 -8.14 -7.02 1.08
C LEU A 36 -7.23 -6.49 -0.04
N PHE A 37 -7.44 -6.96 -1.26
CA PHE A 37 -6.70 -6.50 -2.43
C PHE A 37 -6.92 -4.99 -2.65
N GLY A 38 -8.17 -4.53 -2.62
CA GLY A 38 -8.52 -3.11 -2.74
C GLY A 38 -7.92 -2.26 -1.63
N ALA A 39 -7.91 -2.74 -0.38
CA ALA A 39 -7.22 -2.07 0.73
C ALA A 39 -5.72 -1.93 0.46
N GLY A 40 -5.06 -2.99 -0.02
CA GLY A 40 -3.64 -2.96 -0.37
C GLY A 40 -3.31 -1.96 -1.47
N VAL A 41 -4.09 -1.96 -2.56
CA VAL A 41 -3.96 -0.97 -3.65
C VAL A 41 -4.20 0.45 -3.12
N GLY A 42 -5.26 0.66 -2.34
CA GLY A 42 -5.62 1.97 -1.79
C GLY A 42 -4.53 2.54 -0.88
N SER A 43 -4.00 1.74 0.04
CA SER A 43 -2.89 2.13 0.92
C SER A 43 -1.63 2.49 0.12
N PHE A 44 -1.30 1.70 -0.90
CA PHE A 44 -0.12 1.96 -1.72
C PHE A 44 -0.25 3.27 -2.51
N ILE A 45 -1.39 3.49 -3.16
CA ILE A 45 -1.67 4.70 -3.94
C ILE A 45 -1.69 5.94 -3.04
N ALA A 46 -2.33 5.86 -1.87
CA ALA A 46 -2.34 6.95 -0.90
C ALA A 46 -0.91 7.30 -0.44
N GLY A 47 -0.11 6.28 -0.12
CA GLY A 47 1.31 6.44 0.22
C GLY A 47 2.11 7.10 -0.91
N TRP A 48 1.89 6.70 -2.17
CA TRP A 48 2.51 7.33 -3.34
C TRP A 48 2.13 8.80 -3.44
N PHE A 49 0.86 9.18 -3.37
CA PHE A 49 0.47 10.59 -3.43
C PHE A 49 1.14 11.43 -2.34
N ILE A 50 1.27 10.89 -1.12
CA ILE A 50 1.99 11.56 -0.02
C ILE A 50 3.47 11.72 -0.37
N VAL A 51 4.15 10.65 -0.77
CA VAL A 51 5.57 10.72 -1.18
C VAL A 51 5.75 11.75 -2.29
N LYS A 52 4.94 11.69 -3.35
CA LYS A 52 5.01 12.61 -4.51
C LYS A 52 4.94 14.08 -4.10
N ARG A 53 4.12 14.42 -3.10
CA ARG A 53 4.00 15.80 -2.56
C ARG A 53 5.17 16.24 -1.67
N THR A 54 6.02 15.30 -1.23
CA THR A 54 7.18 15.59 -0.38
C THR A 54 8.51 15.62 -1.13
N VAL A 55 8.54 15.13 -2.37
CA VAL A 55 9.73 15.11 -3.23
C VAL A 55 9.59 15.96 -4.52
N GLY A 56 8.39 16.48 -4.79
CA GLY A 56 8.15 17.46 -5.86
C GLY A 56 8.30 18.87 -5.34
#